data_AF-A0ABD1CJF6-F1
#
_entry.id   AF-A0ABD1CJF6-F1
#
_cell.length_a   1.000
_cell.length_b   1.000
_cell.length_c   1.000
_cell.angle_alpha   90.00
_cell.angle_beta   90.00
_cell.angle_gamma   90.00
#
_symmetry.space_group_name_H-M   'P 1'
#
loop_
_entity.id
_entity.type
_entity.pdbx_description
1 polymer ?
#
loop_
_entity_poly.entity_id
_entity_poly.type
_entity_poly.pdbx_seq_one_letter_code
_entity_poly.pdbx_strand_id
1 'polypeptide(L)'
;FYDLIERNPIASAALKLRALTIFAPTNQAFQRYLGNKTVVLYHISTVATPLEQLGTTITSDYDGNPPIYVTRRRLPNGSEDIYVNNARIIRSRSNVQLANQAGKKQ
;
A
#
# COMPACT_ATOMS: atom_id res chain seq x y z
N PHE A 1 -7.45 -3.71 8.69
CA PHE A 1 -6.86 -4.08 7.38
C PHE A 1 -6.10 -5.39 7.43
N TYR A 2 -5.23 -5.60 8.42
CA TYR A 2 -4.50 -6.86 8.61
C TYR A 2 -5.41 -8.11 8.54
N ASP A 3 -6.54 -8.09 9.25
CA ASP A 3 -7.54 -9.18 9.21
C ASP A 3 -8.06 -9.49 7.79
N LEU A 4 -8.14 -8.48 6.91
CA LEU A 4 -8.55 -8.67 5.51
C LEU A 4 -7.46 -9.34 4.69
N ILE A 5 -6.19 -9.08 5.00
CA ILE A 5 -5.06 -9.79 4.39
C ILE A 5 -5.07 -11.26 4.83
N GLU A 6 -5.26 -11.53 6.12
CA GLU A 6 -5.27 -12.91 6.64
C GLU A 6 -6.40 -13.76 6.05
N ARG A 7 -7.59 -13.16 5.88
CA ARG A 7 -8.76 -13.84 5.29
C ARG A 7 -8.67 -14.03 3.78
N ASN A 8 -7.79 -13.31 3.10
CA ASN A 8 -7.56 -13.48 1.67
C ASN A 8 -6.37 -14.42 1.45
N PRO A 9 -6.58 -15.64 0.92
CA PRO A 9 -5.53 -16.65 0.84
C PRO A 9 -4.36 -16.20 -0.06
N ILE A 10 -4.64 -15.46 -1.12
CA ILE A 10 -3.62 -14.94 -2.05
C ILE A 10 -2.78 -13.86 -1.36
N ALA A 11 -3.43 -12.89 -0.71
CA ALA A 11 -2.73 -11.82 0.01
C ALA A 11 -1.92 -12.35 1.20
N SER A 12 -2.48 -13.30 1.95
CA SER A 12 -1.80 -13.99 3.06
C SER A 12 -0.58 -14.75 2.59
N ALA A 13 -0.68 -15.48 1.46
CA ALA A 13 0.46 -16.16 0.86
C ALA A 13 1.53 -15.17 0.36
N ALA A 14 1.13 -14.08 -0.29
CA ALA A 14 2.03 -13.02 -0.73
C ALA A 14 2.80 -12.41 0.45
N LEU A 15 2.11 -12.11 1.56
CA LEU A 15 2.70 -11.60 2.79
C LEU A 15 3.72 -12.58 3.39
N LYS A 16 3.48 -13.88 3.32
CA LYS A 16 4.40 -14.88 3.90
C LYS A 16 5.62 -15.17 3.03
N LEU A 17 5.50 -15.01 1.70
CA LEU A 17 6.47 -15.60 0.76
C LEU A 17 7.17 -14.58 -0.14
N ARG A 18 6.68 -13.35 -0.26
CA ARG A 18 7.17 -12.37 -1.25
C ARG A 18 7.62 -11.07 -0.60
N ALA A 19 8.43 -10.32 -1.35
CA ALA A 19 8.77 -8.95 -0.99
C ALA A 19 7.63 -8.04 -1.46
N LEU A 20 7.17 -7.12 -0.61
CA LEU A 20 5.96 -6.34 -0.87
C LEU A 20 6.12 -4.86 -0.56
N THR A 21 5.28 -4.03 -1.18
CA THR A 21 4.88 -2.71 -0.66
C THR A 21 3.40 -2.76 -0.34
N ILE A 22 3.01 -2.39 0.88
CA ILE A 22 1.62 -2.48 1.36
C ILE A 22 1.07 -1.09 1.68
N PHE A 23 0.02 -0.68 0.96
CA PHE A 23 -0.72 0.56 1.20
C PHE A 23 -1.88 0.30 2.17
N ALA A 24 -1.59 0.25 3.47
CA ALA A 24 -2.59 -0.08 4.48
C ALA A 24 -3.54 1.10 4.78
N PRO A 25 -4.86 1.00 4.50
CA PRO A 25 -5.81 2.02 4.91
C PRO A 25 -5.97 2.05 6.43
N THR A 26 -6.18 3.25 6.97
CA THR A 26 -6.45 3.42 8.42
C THR A 26 -7.85 2.93 8.77
N ASN A 27 -8.09 2.61 10.04
CA ASN A 27 -9.43 2.27 10.54
C ASN A 27 -10.44 3.41 10.27
N GLN A 28 -10.00 4.66 10.36
CA GLN A 28 -10.83 5.82 10.02
C GLN A 28 -11.19 5.86 8.53
N ALA A 29 -10.30 5.42 7.64
CA ALA A 29 -10.62 5.30 6.22
C ALA A 29 -11.71 4.24 5.99
N PHE A 30 -11.68 3.11 6.69
CA PHE A 30 -12.75 2.11 6.65
C PHE A 30 -14.09 2.66 7.16
N GLN A 31 -14.08 3.43 8.25
CA GLN A 31 -15.30 4.05 8.79
C GLN A 31 -15.95 5.05 7.82
N ARG A 32 -15.14 5.73 7.00
CA ARG A 32 -15.61 6.69 5.99
C ARG A 32 -15.99 6.03 4.67
N TYR A 33 -15.63 4.77 4.46
CA TYR A 33 -15.89 4.06 3.22
C TYR A 33 -17.33 3.55 3.22
N LEU A 34 -18.13 4.08 2.29
CA LEU A 34 -19.55 3.70 2.12
C LEU A 34 -19.73 2.44 1.27
N GLY A 35 -18.66 1.91 0.68
CA GLY A 35 -18.71 0.70 -0.13
C GLY A 35 -18.70 -0.57 0.71
N ASN A 36 -19.20 -1.67 0.14
CA ASN A 36 -19.30 -2.97 0.81
C ASN A 36 -18.12 -3.92 0.52
N LYS A 37 -17.21 -3.55 -0.39
CA LYS A 37 -16.10 -4.42 -0.81
C LYS A 37 -14.77 -3.69 -0.73
N THR A 38 -13.80 -4.33 -0.09
CA THR A 38 -12.39 -3.90 -0.08
C THR A 38 -11.58 -4.81 -0.98
N VAL A 39 -10.86 -4.23 -1.94
CA VAL A 39 -10.01 -4.98 -2.86
C VAL A 39 -8.60 -5.08 -2.28
N VAL A 40 -8.35 -6.09 -1.44
CA VAL A 40 -7.11 -6.22 -0.65
C VAL A 40 -5.86 -6.22 -1.53
N LEU A 41 -5.82 -7.04 -2.57
CA LEU A 41 -4.67 -7.15 -3.46
C LEU A 41 -4.39 -5.87 -4.26
N TYR A 42 -5.38 -4.96 -4.42
CA TYR A 42 -5.16 -3.66 -5.05
C TYR A 42 -4.32 -2.72 -4.18
N HIS A 43 -4.17 -3.02 -2.90
CA HIS A 43 -3.37 -2.26 -1.95
C HIS A 43 -1.97 -2.86 -1.76
N ILE A 44 -1.60 -3.88 -2.53
CA ILE A 44 -0.34 -4.61 -2.41
C ILE A 44 0.39 -4.51 -3.74
N SER A 45 1.69 -4.27 -3.70
CA SER A 45 2.61 -4.47 -4.81
C SER A 45 3.63 -5.54 -4.45
N THR A 46 4.08 -6.34 -5.42
CA THR A 46 5.07 -7.41 -5.24
C THR A 46 6.52 -6.95 -5.39
N VAL A 47 6.74 -5.64 -5.33
CA VAL A 47 8.05 -5.00 -5.28
C VAL A 47 8.14 -4.23 -3.96
N ALA A 48 9.18 -4.48 -3.17
CA ALA A 48 9.44 -3.75 -1.94
C ALA A 48 10.14 -2.42 -2.28
N THR A 49 9.40 -1.32 -2.13
CA THR A 49 9.83 0.01 -2.54
C THR A 49 9.55 1.00 -1.41
N PRO A 50 10.58 1.64 -0.82
CA PRO A 50 10.38 2.66 0.19
C PRO A 50 9.71 3.91 -0.40
N LEU A 51 9.12 4.72 0.47
CA LEU A 51 8.33 5.89 0.08
C LEU A 51 9.11 6.88 -0.81
N GLU A 52 10.41 7.00 -0.62
CA GLU A 52 11.31 7.90 -1.37
C GLU A 52 11.58 7.37 -2.79
N GLN A 53 11.50 6.06 -2.99
CA GLN A 53 11.78 5.39 -4.28
C GLN A 53 10.50 5.10 -5.06
N LEU A 54 9.32 5.39 -4.51
CA LEU A 54 8.07 5.32 -5.27
C LEU A 54 8.09 6.33 -6.42
N GLY A 55 8.04 5.81 -7.65
CA GLY A 55 7.86 6.56 -8.88
C GLY A 55 6.44 7.13 -9.01
N THR A 56 6.00 7.46 -10.22
CA THR A 56 4.63 7.98 -10.48
C THR A 56 3.57 6.88 -10.49
N THR A 57 3.97 5.62 -10.70
CA THR A 57 3.09 4.45 -10.66
C THR A 57 3.81 3.26 -10.02
N ILE A 58 3.03 2.35 -9.45
CA ILE A 58 3.48 1.03 -9.02
C ILE A 58 2.40 -0.01 -9.35
N THR A 59 2.78 -1.19 -9.79
CA THR A 59 1.83 -2.23 -10.21
C THR A 59 1.23 -2.93 -8.99
N SER A 60 -0.10 -3.08 -8.96
CA SER A 60 -0.78 -3.86 -7.92
C SER A 60 -0.74 -5.37 -8.18
N ASP A 61 -0.86 -6.15 -7.11
CA ASP A 61 -1.00 -7.61 -7.14
C ASP A 61 -2.46 -8.06 -7.40
N TYR A 62 -3.34 -7.12 -7.78
CA TYR A 62 -4.72 -7.43 -8.14
C TYR A 62 -4.81 -8.02 -9.55
N ASP A 63 -5.90 -8.71 -9.83
CA ASP A 63 -6.16 -9.30 -11.14
C ASP A 63 -6.17 -8.24 -12.25
N GLY A 64 -5.51 -8.56 -13.38
CA GLY A 64 -5.21 -7.61 -14.45
C GLY A 64 -4.11 -6.58 -14.13
N ASN A 65 -3.49 -6.66 -12.95
CA ASN A 65 -2.38 -5.82 -12.50
C ASN A 65 -2.59 -4.31 -12.72
N PRO A 66 -3.75 -3.73 -12.34
CA PRO A 66 -4.01 -2.31 -12.54
C PRO A 66 -2.98 -1.46 -11.78
N PRO A 67 -2.56 -0.31 -12.35
CA PRO A 67 -1.60 0.56 -11.70
C PRO A 67 -2.19 1.23 -10.46
N ILE A 68 -1.30 1.46 -9.50
CA ILE A 68 -1.49 2.34 -8.35
C ILE A 68 -0.75 3.64 -8.67
N TYR A 69 -1.49 4.74 -8.78
CA TYR A 69 -0.93 6.04 -9.12
C TYR A 69 -0.42 6.76 -7.87
N VAL A 70 0.80 7.27 -7.95
CA VAL A 70 1.44 8.05 -6.89
C VAL A 70 1.51 9.49 -7.34
N THR A 71 0.96 10.40 -6.54
CA THR A 71 1.00 11.84 -6.81
C THR A 71 1.75 12.56 -5.71
N ARG A 72 2.70 13.40 -6.11
CA ARG A 72 3.58 14.17 -5.25
C ARG A 72 3.23 15.65 -5.39
N ARG A 73 2.64 16.25 -4.36
CA ARG A 73 2.25 17.66 -4.34
C ARG A 73 3.16 18.45 -3.43
N ARG A 74 4.00 19.31 -4.00
CA ARG A 74 4.79 20.28 -3.25
C ARG A 74 3.89 21.38 -2.68
N LEU A 75 4.10 21.72 -1.42
CA LEU A 75 3.39 22.76 -0.69
C LEU A 75 4.24 24.04 -0.64
N PRO A 76 3.64 25.24 -0.45
CA PRO A 76 4.38 26.51 -0.43
C PRO A 76 5.49 26.59 0.63
N ASN A 77 5.35 25.85 1.73
CA ASN A 77 6.34 25.77 2.80
C ASN A 77 7.50 24.81 2.50
N GLY A 78 7.62 24.31 1.27
CA GLY A 78 8.66 23.37 0.85
C GLY A 78 8.40 21.90 1.24
N SER A 79 7.38 21.62 2.06
CA SER A 79 6.96 20.25 2.36
C SER A 79 6.19 19.63 1.20
N GLU A 80 5.96 18.32 1.24
CA GLU A 80 5.31 17.58 0.16
C GLU A 80 4.25 16.63 0.71
N ASP A 81 3.06 16.67 0.13
CA ASP A 81 2.03 15.66 0.31
C ASP A 81 2.15 14.56 -0.75
N ILE A 82 2.10 13.31 -0.32
CA ILE A 82 2.10 12.15 -1.22
C ILE A 82 0.70 11.53 -1.17
N TYR A 83 0.18 11.21 -2.34
CA TYR A 83 -1.11 10.55 -2.51
C TYR A 83 -0.92 9.26 -3.29
N VAL A 84 -1.74 8.28 -2.98
CA VAL A 84 -1.87 7.02 -3.70
C VAL A 84 -3.33 6.87 -4.10
N ASN A 85 -3.63 6.90 -5.40
CA ASN A 85 -5.01 6.85 -5.92
C ASN A 85 -5.98 7.79 -5.16
N ASN A 86 -5.59 9.06 -5.00
CA ASN A 86 -6.30 10.10 -4.23
C ASN A 86 -6.31 9.93 -2.69
N ALA A 87 -5.79 8.83 -2.14
CA ALA A 87 -5.63 8.66 -0.70
C ALA A 87 -4.31 9.29 -0.22
N ARG A 88 -4.36 10.22 0.73
CA ARG A 88 -3.16 10.88 1.29
C ARG A 88 -2.39 9.91 2.19
N ILE A 89 -1.08 9.79 1.95
CA ILE A 89 -0.15 9.05 2.81
C ILE A 89 0.10 9.84 4.12
N ILE A 90 0.02 9.15 5.25
CA ILE A 90 0.37 9.71 6.57
C ILE A 90 1.85 9.46 6.82
N ARG A 91 2.72 10.40 6.40
CA ARG A 91 4.18 10.23 6.43
C ARG A 91 4.73 9.79 7.79
N SER A 92 4.21 10.33 8.89
CA SER A 92 4.65 9.98 10.26
C SER A 92 4.35 8.53 10.67
N ARG A 93 3.55 7.79 9.88
CA ARG A 93 3.19 6.38 10.10
C ARG A 93 3.51 5.51 8.88
N SER A 94 4.35 6.00 7.98
CA SER A 94 4.69 5.35 6.71
C SER A 94 6.16 4.93 6.67
N ASN A 95 6.55 4.25 5.58
CA ASN A 95 7.93 3.77 5.35
C ASN A 95 8.44 2.82 6.45
N VAL A 96 7.52 2.05 7.05
CA VAL A 96 7.85 0.95 7.95
C VAL A 96 8.46 -0.15 7.10
N GLN A 97 9.71 -0.53 7.40
CA GLN A 97 10.44 -1.57 6.68
C GLN A 97 10.61 -2.79 7.57
N LEU A 98 10.12 -3.93 7.11
CA LEU A 98 10.16 -5.21 7.82
C LEU A 98 10.73 -6.31 6.91
N ALA A 99 10.96 -7.48 7.49
CA ALA A 99 11.21 -8.70 6.75
C ALA A 99 10.25 -9.79 7.24
N ASN A 100 9.68 -10.56 6.31
CA ASN A 100 8.90 -11.73 6.69
C ASN A 100 9.81 -12.90 7.10
N GLN A 101 9.21 -14.00 7.56
CA GLN A 101 9.93 -15.21 7.99
C GLN A 101 10.81 -15.82 6.88
N ALA A 102 10.48 -15.58 5.61
CA ALA A 102 11.27 -16.01 4.45
C ALA A 102 12.38 -15.00 4.07
N GLY A 103 12.64 -13.99 4.90
CA GLY A 103 13.66 -12.96 4.68
C GLY A 103 13.34 -11.96 3.57
N LYS A 104 12.08 -11.89 3.12
CA LYS A 104 11.65 -10.95 2.07
C LYS A 104 11.25 -9.61 2.69
N LYS A 105 11.71 -8.51 2.08
CA LYS A 105 11.45 -7.13 2.51
C LYS A 105 9.98 -6.75 2.36
N GLN A 106 9.44 -6.00 3.31
CA GLN A 106 8.06 -5.52 3.36
C GLN A 106 7.98 -4.08 3.84
#